data_AF-A0A8C5ZBY0-F1
#
_entry.id   AF-A0A8C5ZBY0-F1
#
_cell.length_a   1.000
_cell.length_b   1.000
_cell.length_c   1.000
_cell.angle_alpha   90.00
_cell.angle_beta   90.00
_cell.angle_gamma   90.00
#
_symmetry.space_group_name_H-M   'P 1'
#
loop_
_entity.id
_entity.type
_entity.pdbx_description
1 polymer ?
#
loop_
_entity_poly.entity_id
_entity_poly.type
_entity_poly.pdbx_seq_one_letter_code
_entity_poly.pdbx_strand_id
1 'polypeptide(L)'
;LGSPALGLSRSPPPGSHSLKFLITAMSRPLRGEPHIIEMGYVDDTPFLQFEFDAGIRKMEPQTHWMELEGREYWHRETQYARGLQQIYRDGLKILLSYYNQSDNLSHTFQRVYGCDVGPDWRLLRGFWQYAYDGTDYIALNEDLRSWTVVDMAAQITQRKWEAQGVTETNRAFLEGRCMEILRKHLENGKEILQRAGISTTSGITG
;
A
#
# COMPACT_ATOMS: atom_id res chain seq x y z
N LEU A 1 -15.50 -23.61 0.15
CA LEU A 1 -14.34 -24.36 -0.39
C LEU A 1 -14.44 -24.31 -1.90
N GLY A 2 -13.59 -23.52 -2.55
CA GLY A 2 -13.63 -23.32 -4.00
C GLY A 2 -12.93 -22.03 -4.42
N SER A 3 -11.62 -21.95 -4.18
CA SER A 3 -10.75 -21.01 -4.90
C SER A 3 -10.44 -21.59 -6.28
N PRO A 4 -10.49 -20.78 -7.33
CA PRO A 4 -9.56 -20.96 -8.44
C PRO A 4 -8.74 -19.69 -8.67
N ALA A 5 -7.49 -19.90 -9.07
CA ALA A 5 -6.48 -18.91 -9.46
C ALA A 5 -5.52 -18.36 -8.37
N LEU A 6 -4.99 -19.22 -7.49
CA LEU A 6 -3.56 -19.13 -7.22
C LEU A 6 -2.84 -19.75 -8.42
N GLY A 7 -2.67 -18.96 -9.49
CA GLY A 7 -1.55 -19.21 -10.39
C GLY A 7 -0.29 -19.27 -9.53
N LEU A 8 0.55 -20.27 -9.74
CA LEU A 8 1.83 -20.42 -9.03
C LEU A 8 2.55 -19.06 -9.08
N SER A 9 2.53 -18.31 -7.97
CA SER A 9 3.35 -17.12 -7.86
C SER A 9 4.78 -17.62 -7.97
N ARG A 10 5.41 -17.37 -9.11
CA ARG A 10 6.78 -17.78 -9.37
C ARG A 10 7.60 -17.22 -8.22
N SER A 11 8.24 -18.10 -7.45
CA SER A 11 9.10 -17.68 -6.35
C SER A 11 10.09 -16.66 -6.89
N PRO A 12 10.19 -15.46 -6.29
CA PRO A 12 11.08 -14.43 -6.78
C PRO A 12 12.53 -14.96 -6.83
N PRO A 13 13.34 -14.55 -7.83
CA PRO A 13 14.74 -14.95 -7.90
C PRO A 13 15.49 -14.66 -6.59
N PRO A 14 16.48 -15.47 -6.19
CA PRO A 14 17.32 -15.15 -5.05
C PRO A 14 17.93 -13.74 -5.16
N GLY A 15 17.90 -12.99 -4.06
CA GLY A 15 18.36 -11.60 -4.02
C GLY A 15 17.33 -10.57 -4.52
N SER A 16 16.08 -10.97 -4.75
CA SER A 16 14.98 -10.04 -4.99
C SER A 16 14.47 -9.46 -3.67
N HIS A 17 13.89 -8.26 -3.75
CA HIS A 17 13.26 -7.58 -2.63
C HIS A 17 11.87 -7.04 -3.01
N SER A 18 11.02 -6.77 -2.03
CA SER A 18 9.69 -6.20 -2.25
C SER A 18 9.40 -5.03 -1.33
N LEU A 19 8.60 -4.09 -1.81
CA LEU A 19 7.98 -3.04 -1.03
C LEU A 19 6.47 -3.18 -1.17
N LYS A 20 5.75 -3.27 -0.06
CA LYS A 20 4.30 -3.44 -0.05
C LYS A 20 3.65 -2.50 0.95
N PHE A 21 2.62 -1.81 0.51
CA PHE A 21 1.74 -1.02 1.35
C PHE A 21 0.33 -1.62 1.33
N LEU A 22 -0.29 -1.71 2.50
CA LEU A 22 -1.68 -2.09 2.69
C LEU A 22 -2.40 -0.95 3.41
N ILE A 23 -3.42 -0.39 2.79
CA ILE A 23 -4.33 0.56 3.42
C ILE A 23 -5.67 -0.11 3.61
N THR A 24 -6.24 0.04 4.80
CA THR A 24 -7.60 -0.36 5.13
C THR A 24 -8.35 0.86 5.65
N ALA A 25 -9.41 1.26 4.95
CA ALA A 25 -10.31 2.33 5.37
C ALA A 25 -11.68 1.73 5.74
N MET A 26 -12.08 1.90 7.00
CA MET A 26 -13.35 1.40 7.52
C MET A 26 -14.29 2.59 7.76
N SER A 27 -15.47 2.57 7.14
CA SER A 27 -16.49 3.56 7.43
C SER A 27 -16.98 3.40 8.87
N ARG A 28 -17.25 4.54 9.53
CA ARG A 28 -17.78 4.57 10.89
C ARG A 28 -19.15 5.25 10.87
N PRO A 29 -20.24 4.50 10.73
CA PRO A 29 -21.59 5.04 10.90
C PRO A 29 -21.65 5.87 12.19
N LEU A 30 -22.34 7.01 12.15
CA LEU A 30 -22.49 7.97 13.26
C LEU A 30 -21.25 8.82 13.64
N ARG A 31 -20.03 8.41 13.28
CA ARG A 31 -18.80 9.21 13.52
C ARG A 31 -18.33 10.01 12.30
N GLY A 32 -18.92 9.75 11.14
CA GLY A 32 -18.74 10.49 9.88
C GLY A 32 -17.46 10.17 9.12
N GLU A 33 -16.33 10.08 9.84
CA GLU A 33 -14.99 9.97 9.24
C GLU A 33 -14.47 8.53 9.29
N PRO A 34 -13.94 7.98 8.17
CA PRO A 34 -13.42 6.63 8.18
C PRO A 34 -12.21 6.52 9.11
N HIS A 35 -12.04 5.33 9.66
CA HIS A 35 -10.84 4.94 10.37
C HIS A 35 -9.88 4.29 9.37
N ILE A 36 -8.65 4.80 9.30
CA ILE A 36 -7.67 4.35 8.30
C ILE A 36 -6.46 3.77 8.99
N ILE A 37 -6.05 2.59 8.53
CA ILE A 37 -4.82 1.94 8.91
C ILE A 37 -3.98 1.76 7.64
N GLU A 38 -2.72 2.20 7.67
CA GLU A 38 -1.73 1.95 6.62
C GLU A 38 -0.55 1.19 7.20
N MET A 39 -0.16 0.11 6.53
CA MET A 39 0.98 -0.71 6.89
C MET A 39 1.94 -0.79 5.71
N GLY A 40 3.24 -0.69 5.98
CA GLY A 40 4.30 -0.81 5.00
C GLY A 40 5.26 -1.94 5.37
N TYR A 41 5.62 -2.74 4.37
CA TYR A 41 6.52 -3.88 4.49
C TYR A 41 7.67 -3.75 3.49
N VAL A 42 8.88 -4.03 3.96
CA VAL A 42 10.04 -4.35 3.12
C VAL A 42 10.25 -5.86 3.26
N ASP A 43 10.16 -6.57 2.15
CA ASP A 43 10.03 -8.02 2.15
C ASP A 43 8.85 -8.42 3.05
N ASP A 44 9.07 -9.34 4.00
CA ASP A 44 8.06 -9.73 4.99
C ASP A 44 8.19 -8.96 6.32
N THR A 45 9.05 -7.94 6.38
CA THR A 45 9.31 -7.17 7.60
C THR A 45 8.50 -5.87 7.62
N PRO A 46 7.59 -5.68 8.59
CA PRO A 46 6.89 -4.41 8.73
C PRO A 46 7.88 -3.31 9.11
N PHE A 47 7.87 -2.21 8.36
CA PHE A 47 8.68 -1.02 8.66
C PHE A 47 7.80 0.19 8.98
N LEU A 48 6.52 0.18 8.60
CA LEU A 48 5.60 1.29 8.79
C LEU A 48 4.26 0.77 9.26
N GLN A 49 3.70 1.45 10.26
CA GLN A 49 2.32 1.31 10.68
C GLN A 49 1.83 2.71 10.99
N PHE A 50 0.65 3.06 10.49
CA PHE A 50 -0.04 4.31 10.74
C PHE A 50 -1.50 4.03 10.98
N GLU A 51 -2.07 4.67 11.98
CA GLU A 51 -3.48 4.61 12.31
C GLU A 51 -3.98 6.02 12.53
N PHE A 52 -5.02 6.42 11.79
CA PHE A 52 -5.50 7.79 11.84
C PHE A 52 -6.99 7.93 11.50
N ASP A 53 -7.51 9.10 11.87
CA ASP A 53 -8.78 9.63 11.43
C ASP A 53 -8.69 11.14 11.19
N ALA A 54 -9.83 11.80 10.98
CA ALA A 54 -9.89 13.23 10.69
C ALA A 54 -9.27 14.13 11.78
N GLY A 55 -9.02 13.63 12.99
CA GLY A 55 -8.36 14.36 14.06
C GLY A 55 -6.83 14.45 13.94
N ILE A 56 -6.23 13.89 12.88
CA ILE A 56 -4.77 13.80 12.79
C ILE A 56 -4.08 15.18 12.73
N ARG A 57 -3.31 15.46 13.77
CA ARG A 57 -2.50 16.67 13.87
C ARG A 57 -1.13 16.51 13.24
N LYS A 58 -0.51 15.34 13.44
CA LYS A 58 0.87 15.03 13.05
C LYS A 58 1.08 13.52 12.99
N MET A 59 1.78 13.05 11.97
CA MET A 59 2.30 11.68 11.87
C MET A 59 3.60 11.56 12.65
N GLU A 60 3.77 10.44 13.35
CA GLU A 60 4.96 10.14 14.16
C GLU A 60 5.43 8.70 13.91
N PRO A 61 6.73 8.41 14.11
CA PRO A 61 7.26 7.07 13.94
C PRO A 61 6.56 6.09 14.89
N GLN A 62 6.02 5.01 14.32
CA GLN A 62 5.46 3.88 15.09
C GLN A 62 6.41 2.67 15.14
N THR A 63 7.55 2.75 14.45
CA THR A 63 8.57 1.69 14.41
C THR A 63 9.96 2.32 14.54
N HIS A 64 10.93 1.52 15.02
CA HIS A 64 12.32 1.98 15.15
C HIS A 64 12.94 2.32 13.78
N TRP A 65 12.46 1.69 12.70
CA TRP A 65 12.90 1.99 11.33
C TRP A 65 12.65 3.44 10.94
N MET A 66 11.49 3.94 11.36
CA MET A 66 11.03 5.26 10.97
C MET A 66 11.62 6.36 11.86
N GLU A 67 12.25 6.04 12.99
CA GLU A 67 12.93 7.04 13.83
C GLU A 67 14.12 7.71 13.13
N LEU A 68 14.68 7.06 12.09
CA LEU A 68 15.74 7.63 11.27
C LEU A 68 15.24 8.74 10.33
N GLU A 69 13.93 8.86 10.14
CA GLU A 69 13.34 9.84 9.22
C GLU A 69 13.32 11.26 9.79
N GLY A 70 13.71 12.22 8.95
CA GLY A 70 13.79 13.63 9.33
C GLY A 70 12.42 14.34 9.41
N ARG A 71 12.42 15.55 9.98
CA ARG A 71 11.19 16.37 10.15
C ARG A 71 10.44 16.63 8.84
N GLU A 72 11.14 16.77 7.72
CA GLU A 72 10.52 17.01 6.42
C GLU A 72 9.70 15.80 5.94
N TYR A 73 10.19 14.59 6.18
CA TYR A 73 9.46 13.36 5.87
C TYR A 73 8.13 13.33 6.63
N TRP A 74 8.16 13.52 7.94
CA TRP A 74 6.96 13.54 8.79
C TRP A 74 5.96 14.64 8.45
N HIS A 75 6.45 15.80 7.98
CA HIS A 75 5.58 16.85 7.47
C HIS A 75 4.83 16.40 6.21
N ARG A 76 5.54 15.78 5.26
CA ARG A 76 4.93 15.24 4.03
C ARG A 76 3.94 14.12 4.34
N GLU A 77 4.29 13.18 5.22
CA GLU A 77 3.40 12.09 5.65
C GLU A 77 2.13 12.63 6.33
N THR A 78 2.23 13.71 7.11
CA THR A 78 1.05 14.35 7.71
C THR A 78 0.10 14.93 6.66
N GLN A 79 0.63 15.54 5.59
CA GLN A 79 -0.22 16.04 4.51
C GLN A 79 -0.80 14.89 3.68
N TYR A 80 -0.02 13.84 3.44
CA TYR A 80 -0.46 12.63 2.76
C TYR A 80 -1.62 11.95 3.51
N ALA A 81 -1.49 11.74 4.83
CA ALA A 81 -2.55 11.16 5.66
C ALA A 81 -3.86 11.97 5.60
N ARG A 82 -3.77 13.31 5.65
CA ARG A 82 -4.96 14.18 5.48
C ARG A 82 -5.59 14.05 4.09
N GLY A 83 -4.78 13.95 3.05
CA GLY A 83 -5.25 13.71 1.69
C GLY A 83 -5.93 12.34 1.55
N LEU A 84 -5.34 11.29 2.12
CA LEU A 84 -5.93 9.95 2.15
C LEU A 84 -7.29 9.94 2.86
N GLN A 85 -7.42 10.64 3.99
CA GLN A 85 -8.68 10.74 4.71
C GLN A 85 -9.81 11.23 3.80
N GLN A 86 -9.56 12.29 3.02
CA GLN A 86 -10.52 12.82 2.06
C GLN A 86 -10.85 11.81 0.96
N ILE A 87 -9.81 11.22 0.35
CA ILE A 87 -9.95 10.27 -0.76
C ILE A 87 -10.79 9.05 -0.35
N TYR A 88 -10.48 8.46 0.80
CA TYR A 88 -11.20 7.27 1.28
C TYR A 88 -12.61 7.61 1.76
N ARG A 89 -12.83 8.76 2.39
CA ARG A 89 -14.17 9.22 2.76
C ARG A 89 -15.07 9.37 1.54
N ASP A 90 -14.59 10.04 0.50
CA ASP A 90 -15.38 10.25 -0.72
C ASP A 90 -15.52 8.95 -1.52
N GLY A 91 -14.47 8.13 -1.56
CA GLY A 91 -14.49 6.80 -2.18
C GLY A 91 -15.53 5.89 -1.56
N LEU A 92 -15.59 5.79 -0.23
CA LEU A 92 -16.59 5.00 0.49
C LEU A 92 -18.03 5.47 0.19
N LYS A 93 -18.28 6.79 0.14
CA LYS A 93 -19.60 7.33 -0.24
C LYS A 93 -20.00 6.98 -1.67
N ILE A 94 -19.04 7.02 -2.60
CA ILE A 94 -19.27 6.64 -3.99
C ILE A 94 -19.59 5.14 -4.08
N LEU A 95 -18.85 4.29 -3.36
CA LEU A 95 -19.07 2.85 -3.35
C LEU A 95 -20.46 2.50 -2.80
N LEU A 96 -20.88 3.12 -1.70
CA LEU A 96 -22.26 2.98 -1.19
C LEU A 96 -23.31 3.26 -2.27
N SER A 97 -23.11 4.34 -3.04
CA SER A 97 -24.00 4.70 -4.14
C SER A 97 -23.97 3.70 -5.29
N TYR A 98 -22.81 3.16 -5.65
CA TYR A 98 -22.70 2.19 -6.75
C TYR A 98 -23.39 0.87 -6.42
N TYR A 99 -23.30 0.44 -5.16
CA TYR A 99 -23.90 -0.81 -4.69
C TYR A 99 -25.31 -0.64 -4.09
N ASN A 100 -25.87 0.58 -4.08
CA ASN A 100 -27.15 0.90 -3.45
C ASN A 100 -27.22 0.46 -1.97
N GLN A 101 -26.12 0.62 -1.24
CA GLN A 101 -26.01 0.25 0.17
C GLN A 101 -26.36 1.43 1.09
N SER A 102 -26.83 1.12 2.29
CA SER A 102 -27.13 2.10 3.33
C SER A 102 -25.88 2.49 4.13
N ASP A 103 -25.86 3.71 4.66
CA ASP A 103 -24.74 4.26 5.45
C ASP A 103 -24.78 3.89 6.94
N ASN A 104 -25.73 3.04 7.34
CA ASN A 104 -25.93 2.58 8.71
C ASN A 104 -25.03 1.39 9.08
N LEU A 105 -24.43 0.71 8.10
CA LEU A 105 -23.48 -0.38 8.29
C LEU A 105 -22.05 0.09 8.02
N SER A 106 -21.09 -0.57 8.68
CA SER A 106 -19.68 -0.33 8.41
C SER A 106 -19.27 -1.07 7.14
N HIS A 107 -18.55 -0.36 6.27
CA HIS A 107 -18.03 -0.84 5.01
C HIS A 107 -16.52 -0.63 4.97
N THR A 108 -15.81 -1.53 4.29
CA THR A 108 -14.35 -1.55 4.27
C THR A 108 -13.85 -1.41 2.85
N PHE A 109 -12.99 -0.42 2.60
CA PHE A 109 -12.30 -0.26 1.33
C PHE A 109 -10.79 -0.41 1.55
N GLN A 110 -10.18 -1.34 0.83
CA GLN A 110 -8.78 -1.71 0.99
C GLN A 110 -8.00 -1.45 -0.28
N ARG A 111 -6.72 -1.10 -0.12
CA ARG A 111 -5.76 -0.93 -1.20
C ARG A 111 -4.46 -1.65 -0.86
N VAL A 112 -4.00 -2.52 -1.75
CA VAL A 112 -2.66 -3.11 -1.71
C VAL A 112 -1.86 -2.62 -2.90
N TYR A 113 -0.70 -2.01 -2.66
CA TYR A 113 0.14 -1.50 -3.73
C TYR A 113 1.62 -1.57 -3.39
N GLY A 114 2.47 -1.64 -4.41
CA GLY A 114 3.89 -1.87 -4.22
C GLY A 114 4.58 -2.52 -5.41
N CYS A 115 5.83 -2.93 -5.21
CA CYS A 115 6.68 -3.48 -6.25
C CYS A 115 7.56 -4.61 -5.74
N ASP A 116 7.82 -5.57 -6.63
CA ASP A 116 8.86 -6.58 -6.50
C ASP A 116 10.02 -6.20 -7.43
N VAL A 117 11.23 -6.29 -6.92
CA VAL A 117 12.46 -5.84 -7.57
C VAL A 117 13.46 -6.99 -7.60
N GLY A 118 14.06 -7.22 -8.77
CA GLY A 118 15.02 -8.30 -8.97
C GLY A 118 16.41 -7.97 -8.41
N PRO A 119 17.34 -8.95 -8.44
CA PRO A 119 18.70 -8.75 -7.96
C PRO A 119 19.49 -7.69 -8.75
N ASP A 120 19.06 -7.38 -9.97
CA ASP A 120 19.61 -6.32 -10.83
C ASP A 120 18.97 -4.95 -10.59
N TRP A 121 18.16 -4.81 -9.52
CA TRP A 121 17.41 -3.60 -9.18
C TRP A 121 16.43 -3.13 -10.25
N ARG A 122 15.95 -4.05 -11.10
CA ARG A 122 14.87 -3.78 -12.05
C ARG A 122 13.53 -4.24 -11.50
N LEU A 123 12.49 -3.49 -11.84
CA LEU A 123 11.11 -3.84 -11.53
C LEU A 123 10.77 -5.21 -12.15
N LEU A 124 10.44 -6.19 -11.31
CA LEU A 124 9.91 -7.48 -11.75
C LEU A 124 8.39 -7.43 -11.86
N ARG A 125 7.74 -6.79 -10.88
CA ARG A 125 6.28 -6.69 -10.82
C ARG A 125 5.87 -5.43 -10.07
N GLY A 126 4.90 -4.70 -10.62
CA GLY A 126 4.14 -3.70 -9.87
C GLY A 126 2.76 -4.26 -9.54
N PHE A 127 2.21 -3.90 -8.39
CA PHE A 127 0.84 -4.24 -8.04
C PHE A 127 0.11 -3.02 -7.48
N TRP A 128 -1.16 -2.89 -7.84
CA TRP A 128 -2.05 -1.85 -7.36
C TRP A 128 -3.49 -2.38 -7.41
N GLN A 129 -3.99 -2.81 -6.26
CA GLN A 129 -5.21 -3.60 -6.15
C GLN A 129 -6.12 -3.03 -5.08
N TYR A 130 -7.43 -3.11 -5.32
CA TYR A 130 -8.45 -2.67 -4.39
C TYR A 130 -9.45 -3.77 -4.11
N ALA A 131 -9.93 -3.81 -2.88
CA ALA A 131 -11.01 -4.68 -2.43
C ALA A 131 -12.07 -3.86 -1.68
N TYR A 132 -13.33 -4.26 -1.79
CA TYR A 132 -14.46 -3.65 -1.10
C TYR A 132 -15.25 -4.74 -0.35
N ASP A 133 -15.48 -4.51 0.95
CA ASP A 133 -16.13 -5.46 1.85
C ASP A 133 -15.56 -6.89 1.77
N GLY A 134 -14.23 -6.98 1.66
CA GLY A 134 -13.49 -8.26 1.60
C GLY A 134 -13.54 -8.98 0.26
N THR A 135 -14.12 -8.37 -0.77
CA THR A 135 -14.16 -8.92 -2.14
C THR A 135 -13.29 -8.08 -3.06
N ASP A 136 -12.59 -8.72 -4.00
CA ASP A 136 -11.83 -8.02 -5.03
C ASP A 136 -12.74 -7.02 -5.78
N TYR A 137 -12.21 -5.83 -6.08
CA TYR A 137 -12.95 -4.75 -6.73
C TYR A 137 -12.33 -4.40 -8.09
N ILE A 138 -11.09 -3.88 -8.08
CA ILE A 138 -10.35 -3.49 -9.29
C ILE A 138 -8.85 -3.65 -9.07
N ALA A 139 -8.12 -4.17 -10.06
CA ALA A 139 -6.69 -4.43 -9.98
C ALA A 139 -5.97 -3.99 -11.26
N LEU A 140 -4.84 -3.29 -11.10
CA LEU A 140 -3.96 -2.94 -12.21
C LEU A 140 -3.26 -4.21 -12.69
N ASN A 141 -3.31 -4.46 -14.00
CA ASN A 141 -2.70 -5.63 -14.62
C ASN A 141 -1.16 -5.49 -14.67
N GLU A 142 -0.48 -6.60 -14.93
CA GLU A 142 0.99 -6.65 -14.99
C GLU A 142 1.59 -5.77 -16.10
N ASP A 143 0.79 -5.41 -17.11
CA ASP A 143 1.18 -4.46 -18.16
C ASP A 143 1.25 -3.00 -17.68
N LEU A 144 0.81 -2.74 -16.44
CA LEU A 144 0.70 -1.43 -15.78
C LEU A 144 -0.11 -0.40 -16.57
N ARG A 145 -1.00 -0.85 -17.45
CA ARG A 145 -1.77 -0.02 -18.38
C ARG A 145 -3.25 -0.36 -18.40
N SER A 146 -3.60 -1.61 -18.16
CA SER A 146 -4.98 -2.09 -18.17
C SER A 146 -5.43 -2.53 -16.78
N TRP A 147 -6.74 -2.61 -16.59
CA TRP A 147 -7.35 -2.98 -15.32
C TRP A 147 -8.17 -4.27 -15.46
N THR A 148 -8.09 -5.13 -14.47
CA THR A 148 -9.09 -6.17 -14.22
C THR A 148 -10.16 -5.62 -13.29
N VAL A 149 -11.42 -5.73 -13.67
CA VAL A 149 -12.60 -5.26 -12.92
C VAL A 149 -13.48 -6.44 -12.56
N VAL A 150 -14.05 -6.45 -11.35
CA VAL A 150 -14.85 -7.58 -10.85
C VAL A 150 -16.32 -7.47 -11.22
N ASP A 151 -16.88 -6.26 -11.25
CA ASP A 151 -18.29 -6.04 -11.55
C ASP A 151 -18.55 -4.70 -12.27
N MET A 152 -19.83 -4.36 -12.45
CA MET A 152 -20.26 -3.12 -13.09
C MET A 152 -19.85 -1.87 -12.31
N ALA A 153 -19.80 -1.91 -10.98
CA ALA A 153 -19.36 -0.78 -10.16
C ALA A 153 -17.86 -0.52 -10.38
N ALA A 154 -17.05 -1.58 -10.36
CA ALA A 154 -15.63 -1.52 -10.69
C ALA A 154 -15.39 -1.01 -12.11
N GLN A 155 -16.23 -1.38 -13.08
CA GLN A 155 -16.13 -0.86 -14.45
C GLN A 155 -16.41 0.65 -14.54
N ILE A 156 -17.32 1.18 -13.72
CA ILE A 156 -17.55 2.64 -13.64
C ILE A 156 -16.30 3.33 -13.09
N THR A 157 -15.69 2.78 -12.04
CA THR A 157 -14.41 3.29 -11.49
C THR A 157 -13.31 3.28 -12.53
N GLN A 158 -13.14 2.18 -13.27
CA GLN A 158 -12.13 2.05 -14.32
C GLN A 158 -12.22 3.22 -15.32
N ARG A 159 -13.39 3.42 -15.93
CA ARG A 159 -13.58 4.47 -16.94
C ARG A 159 -13.26 5.87 -16.40
N LYS A 160 -13.63 6.14 -15.15
CA LYS A 160 -13.33 7.40 -14.48
C LYS A 160 -11.83 7.58 -14.26
N TRP A 161 -11.14 6.55 -13.79
CA TRP A 161 -9.71 6.59 -13.51
C TRP A 161 -8.85 6.71 -14.77
N GLU A 162 -9.23 6.01 -15.84
CA GLU A 162 -8.60 6.15 -17.15
C GLU A 162 -8.77 7.58 -17.70
N ALA A 163 -9.98 8.14 -17.61
CA ALA A 163 -10.23 9.52 -18.04
C ALA A 163 -9.49 10.59 -17.19
N GLN A 164 -9.12 10.25 -15.96
CA GLN A 164 -8.43 11.14 -15.02
C GLN A 164 -6.90 10.95 -15.00
N GLY A 165 -6.35 10.01 -15.78
CA GLY A 165 -4.91 9.75 -15.80
C GLY A 165 -4.37 9.07 -14.52
N VAL A 166 -5.25 8.39 -13.78
CA VAL A 166 -4.86 7.68 -12.54
C VAL A 166 -3.95 6.50 -12.87
N THR A 167 -4.20 5.81 -13.99
CA THR A 167 -3.37 4.69 -14.44
C THR A 167 -1.91 5.10 -14.62
N GLU A 168 -1.67 6.21 -15.32
CA GLU A 168 -0.33 6.75 -15.57
C GLU A 168 0.35 7.21 -14.28
N THR A 169 -0.41 7.82 -13.38
CA THR A 169 0.09 8.25 -12.06
C THR A 169 0.55 7.05 -11.22
N ASN A 170 -0.26 5.98 -11.18
CA ASN A 170 0.06 4.76 -10.45
C ASN A 170 1.28 4.07 -11.07
N ARG A 171 1.33 3.99 -12.40
CA ARG A 171 2.46 3.43 -13.13
C ARG A 171 3.76 4.18 -12.84
N ALA A 172 3.75 5.51 -12.89
CA ALA A 172 4.93 6.32 -12.60
C ALA A 172 5.46 6.10 -11.17
N PHE A 173 4.58 5.87 -10.20
CA PHE A 173 4.99 5.47 -8.85
C PHE A 173 5.68 4.10 -8.85
N LEU A 174 5.09 3.10 -9.51
CA LEU A 174 5.60 1.73 -9.53
C LEU A 174 6.94 1.61 -10.26
N GLU A 175 7.11 2.32 -11.38
CA GLU A 175 8.33 2.29 -12.21
C GLU A 175 9.46 3.19 -11.67
N GLY A 176 9.21 4.03 -10.68
CA GLY A 176 10.21 4.95 -10.13
C GLY A 176 10.25 4.94 -8.61
N ARG A 177 9.33 5.69 -7.99
CA ARG A 177 9.35 5.97 -6.56
C ARG A 177 9.31 4.73 -5.68
N CYS A 178 8.61 3.67 -6.10
CA CYS A 178 8.54 2.44 -5.33
C CYS A 178 9.94 1.83 -5.10
N MET A 179 10.78 1.78 -6.14
CA MET A 179 12.15 1.26 -6.03
C MET A 179 13.07 2.18 -5.23
N GLU A 180 12.88 3.50 -5.33
CA GLU A 180 13.61 4.49 -4.53
C GLU A 180 13.34 4.33 -3.03
N ILE A 181 12.06 4.20 -2.67
CA ILE A 181 11.63 3.98 -1.29
C ILE A 181 12.18 2.64 -0.77
N LEU A 182 12.08 1.57 -1.56
CA LEU A 182 12.61 0.25 -1.19
C LEU A 182 14.11 0.29 -0.89
N ARG A 183 14.91 0.94 -1.74
CA ARG A 183 16.36 1.06 -1.56
C ARG A 183 16.69 1.81 -0.27
N LYS A 184 16.05 2.96 -0.06
CA LYS A 184 16.25 3.78 1.14
C LYS A 184 15.95 2.99 2.42
N HIS A 185 14.82 2.29 2.45
CA HIS A 185 14.48 1.52 3.64
C HIS A 185 15.49 0.38 3.83
N LEU A 186 15.85 -0.41 2.81
CA LEU A 186 16.85 -1.47 2.95
C LEU A 186 18.20 -0.98 3.52
N GLU A 187 18.61 0.25 3.19
CA GLU A 187 19.78 0.89 3.78
C GLU A 187 19.57 1.24 5.26
N ASN A 188 18.45 1.88 5.62
CA ASN A 188 18.07 2.18 7.00
C ASN A 188 18.00 0.92 7.87
N GLY A 189 17.44 -0.18 7.36
CA GLY A 189 17.35 -1.46 8.08
C GLY A 189 18.73 -2.03 8.41
N LYS A 190 19.69 -1.95 7.48
CA LYS A 190 21.08 -2.35 7.73
C LYS A 190 21.72 -1.49 8.81
N GLU A 191 21.49 -0.18 8.78
CA GLU A 191 22.02 0.74 9.79
C GLU A 191 21.49 0.41 11.20
N ILE A 192 20.20 0.08 11.31
CA ILE A 192 19.59 -0.31 12.60
C ILE A 192 20.19 -1.59 13.13
N LEU A 193 20.38 -2.60 12.29
CA LEU A 193 21.02 -3.86 12.68
C LEU A 193 22.47 -3.64 13.14
N GLN A 194 23.22 -2.78 12.45
CA GLN A 194 24.57 -2.40 12.85
C GLN A 194 24.60 -1.65 14.18
N ARG A 195 23.70 -0.67 14.39
CA ARG A 195 23.56 0.08 15.66
C ARG A 195 23.13 -0.82 16.82
N ALA A 196 22.32 -1.83 16.56
CA ALA A 196 21.89 -2.82 17.54
C ALA A 196 22.99 -3.83 17.92
N GLY A 197 24.18 -3.76 17.30
CA GLY A 197 25.29 -4.69 17.55
C GLY A 197 25.05 -6.11 17.02
N ILE A 198 23.99 -6.31 16.23
CA ILE A 198 23.65 -7.60 15.62
C ILE A 198 24.36 -7.66 14.26
N SER A 199 25.69 -7.70 14.29
CA SER A 199 26.45 -8.22 13.15
C SER A 199 26.27 -9.72 13.14
N THR A 200 25.81 -10.29 12.01
CA THR A 200 25.90 -11.73 11.78
C THR A 200 27.36 -12.15 11.81
N THR A 201 27.84 -12.56 12.99
CA THR A 201 29.12 -13.23 13.17
C THR A 201 29.02 -14.66 12.60
N SER A 202 29.05 -14.76 11.27
CA SER A 202 29.50 -16.01 10.63
C SER A 202 31.02 -16.03 10.68
N GLY A 203 31.54 -16.43 11.84
CA GLY A 203 32.96 -16.63 12.09
C GLY A 203 33.13 -17.64 13.22
N ILE A 204 32.96 -18.93 12.92
CA ILE A 204 33.58 -20.01 13.68
C ILE A 204 34.18 -21.00 12.68
N THR A 205 35.45 -20.77 12.37
CA THR A 205 36.41 -21.85 12.10
C THR A 205 36.81 -22.48 13.43
N GLY A 206 36.68 -23.80 13.52
CA GLY A 206 37.27 -24.65 14.54
C GLY A 206 37.41 -26.05 13.97
#